data_AF-A0A453IKH1-F1
#
_entry.id   AF-A0A453IKH1-F1
#
_cell.length_a   1.000
_cell.length_b   1.000
_cell.length_c   1.000
_cell.angle_alpha   90.00
_cell.angle_beta   90.00
_cell.angle_gamma   90.00
#
_symmetry.space_group_name_H-M   'P 1'
#
loop_
_entity.id
_entity.type
_entity.pdbx_description
1 polymer ?
#
loop_
_entity_poly.entity_id
_entity_poly.type
_entity_poly.pdbx_seq_one_letter_code
_entity_poly.pdbx_strand_id
1 'polypeptide(L)'
;MRNNGMMKEIVDSQETTLLITADQVVIHDGVIREKPTTPEEARKFIQGYSQSHAATIGSVLVTNVKTGTRREGWDKSEVYFHKIPNEVVESLIEEGNVFYVAGGLLVEHPLTSPLVEAIVGTIDSVMGLPKALTEQLIKDSLQEP
;
A
#
# COMPACT_ATOMS: atom_id res chain seq x y z
N MET A 1 -18.58 4.63 16.68
CA MET A 1 -18.74 4.62 15.20
C MET A 1 -20.24 4.55 14.91
N ARG A 2 -20.83 5.58 14.28
CA ARG A 2 -22.24 5.54 13.89
C ARG A 2 -22.38 4.55 12.73
N ASN A 3 -23.25 3.56 12.88
CA ASN A 3 -23.58 2.62 11.83
C ASN A 3 -24.37 3.39 10.75
N ASN A 4 -23.67 3.91 9.74
CA ASN A 4 -24.29 4.60 8.61
C ASN A 4 -25.09 3.55 7.80
N GLY A 5 -26.33 3.88 7.43
CA GLY A 5 -27.32 2.95 6.86
C GLY A 5 -26.84 2.09 5.68
N MET A 6 -25.79 2.52 4.98
CA MET A 6 -25.16 1.80 3.87
C MET A 6 -24.74 0.36 4.20
N MET A 7 -24.16 0.09 5.38
CA MET A 7 -23.80 -1.29 5.74
C MET A 7 -25.01 -2.16 6.04
N LYS A 8 -26.08 -1.57 6.57
CA LYS A 8 -27.34 -2.29 6.78
C LYS A 8 -27.98 -2.65 5.44
N GLU A 9 -27.99 -1.73 4.48
CA GLU A 9 -28.51 -1.97 3.12
C GLU A 9 -27.72 -3.05 2.38
N ILE A 10 -26.39 -3.07 2.52
CA ILE A 10 -25.52 -4.10 1.95
C ILE A 10 -25.83 -5.49 2.57
N VAL A 11 -26.03 -5.55 3.88
CA VAL A 11 -26.31 -6.80 4.60
C VAL A 11 -27.73 -7.31 4.30
N ASP A 12 -28.70 -6.41 4.16
CA ASP A 12 -30.10 -6.76 3.88
C ASP A 12 -30.35 -7.07 2.38
N SER A 13 -29.36 -6.87 1.51
CA SER A 13 -29.44 -7.15 0.08
C SER A 13 -29.43 -8.65 -0.25
N GLN A 14 -30.21 -9.04 -1.25
CA GLN A 14 -30.20 -10.41 -1.81
C GLN A 14 -29.01 -10.65 -2.75
N GLU A 15 -28.35 -9.58 -3.22
CA GLU A 15 -27.22 -9.63 -4.13
C GLU A 15 -25.94 -10.14 -3.44
N THR A 16 -25.11 -10.87 -4.17
CA THR A 16 -23.79 -11.26 -3.68
C THR A 16 -22.91 -10.02 -3.56
N THR A 17 -22.67 -9.57 -2.33
CA THR A 17 -21.76 -8.45 -2.05
C THR A 17 -20.44 -8.95 -1.48
N LEU A 18 -19.33 -8.49 -2.05
CA LEU A 18 -17.99 -8.73 -1.53
C LEU A 18 -17.45 -7.45 -0.87
N LEU A 19 -17.04 -7.55 0.39
CA LEU A 19 -16.29 -6.51 1.09
C LEU A 19 -14.81 -6.80 0.96
N ILE A 20 -14.08 -5.91 0.29
CA ILE A 20 -12.62 -5.97 0.16
C ILE A 20 -12.04 -4.96 1.14
N THR A 21 -11.20 -5.44 2.05
CA THR A 21 -10.41 -4.60 2.96
C THR A 21 -8.94 -4.89 2.72
N ALA A 22 -8.11 -3.86 2.73
CA ALA A 22 -6.67 -4.00 2.56
C ALA A 22 -5.94 -3.05 3.50
N ASP A 23 -4.71 -3.40 3.85
CA ASP A 23 -3.79 -2.56 4.60
C ASP A 23 -2.36 -2.82 4.13
N GLN A 24 -1.51 -1.80 4.22
CA GLN A 24 -0.13 -1.88 3.76
C GLN A 24 0.83 -1.17 4.71
N VAL A 25 1.97 -1.83 4.95
CA VAL A 25 3.11 -1.24 5.65
C VAL A 25 4.32 -1.08 4.73
N VAL A 26 5.17 -0.11 5.04
CA VAL A 26 6.49 0.07 4.39
C VAL A 26 7.57 -0.40 5.35
N ILE A 27 8.53 -1.17 4.85
CA ILE A 27 9.68 -1.70 5.60
C ILE A 27 10.95 -1.23 4.94
N HIS A 28 11.92 -0.83 5.75
CA HIS A 28 13.27 -0.53 5.30
C HIS A 28 14.27 -0.90 6.39
N ASP A 29 15.33 -1.60 6.02
CA ASP A 29 16.34 -2.14 6.96
C ASP A 29 15.73 -2.89 8.15
N GLY A 30 14.68 -3.69 7.89
CA GLY A 30 13.99 -4.50 8.89
C GLY A 30 13.07 -3.73 9.84
N VAL A 31 12.86 -2.43 9.61
CA VAL A 31 11.99 -1.57 10.44
C VAL A 31 10.76 -1.15 9.66
N ILE A 32 9.57 -1.29 10.27
CA ILE A 32 8.33 -0.73 9.74
C ILE A 32 8.39 0.80 9.87
N ARG A 33 8.17 1.51 8.77
CA ARG A 33 8.13 2.96 8.72
C ARG A 33 6.70 3.46 8.62
N GLU A 34 6.31 4.20 9.64
CA GLU A 34 5.08 5.00 9.65
C GLU A 34 5.20 6.21 8.72
N LYS A 35 4.17 7.05 8.70
CA LYS A 35 4.24 8.37 8.07
C LYS A 35 5.26 9.23 8.81
N PRO A 36 6.24 9.85 8.13
CA PRO A 36 7.16 10.76 8.80
C PRO A 36 6.38 11.91 9.43
N THR A 37 6.81 12.34 10.61
CA THR A 37 6.15 13.41 11.39
C THR A 37 6.94 14.71 11.39
N THR A 38 8.21 14.65 10.97
CA THR A 38 9.09 15.83 10.85
C THR A 38 9.87 15.83 9.54
N PRO A 39 10.31 17.02 9.06
CA PRO A 39 11.18 17.12 7.89
C PRO A 39 12.48 16.32 8.01
N GLU A 40 13.07 16.25 9.21
CA GLU A 40 14.30 15.49 9.47
C GLU A 40 14.06 13.98 9.30
N GLU A 41 12.92 13.49 9.78
CA GLU A 41 12.53 12.09 9.62
C GLU A 41 12.23 11.76 8.15
N ALA A 42 11.47 12.62 7.45
CA ALA A 42 11.21 12.46 6.03
C ALA A 42 12.52 12.41 5.22
N ARG A 43 13.46 13.32 5.49
CA ARG A 43 14.79 13.34 4.86
C ARG A 43 15.54 12.04 5.11
N LYS A 44 15.58 11.57 6.36
CA LYS A 44 16.21 10.29 6.72
C LYS A 44 15.57 9.12 5.97
N PHE A 45 14.24 9.11 5.85
CA PHE A 45 13.54 8.03 5.16
C PHE A 45 13.90 7.99 3.68
N ILE A 46 13.75 9.13 2.99
CA ILE A 46 13.95 9.23 1.53
C ILE A 46 15.42 8.99 1.19
N GLN A 47 16.37 9.58 1.91
CA GLN A 47 17.80 9.33 1.69
C GLN A 47 18.18 7.87 1.95
N GLY A 48 17.53 7.21 2.91
CA GLY A 48 17.74 5.78 3.18
C GLY A 48 17.48 4.91 1.95
N TYR A 49 16.48 5.25 1.14
CA TYR A 49 16.13 4.49 -0.07
C TYR A 49 17.21 4.53 -1.17
N SER A 50 18.20 5.41 -1.06
CA SER A 50 19.38 5.41 -1.94
C SER A 50 20.40 4.32 -1.57
N GLN A 51 20.32 3.78 -0.36
CA GLN A 51 21.31 2.83 0.19
C GLN A 51 20.79 1.39 0.18
N SER A 52 19.48 1.22 0.37
CA SER A 52 18.79 -0.08 0.32
C SER A 52 17.35 0.12 -0.13
N HIS A 53 16.70 -0.98 -0.52
CA HIS A 53 15.33 -0.93 -1.03
C HIS A 53 14.31 -0.50 0.04
N ALA A 54 13.19 0.05 -0.43
CA ALA A 54 11.96 0.03 0.35
C ALA A 54 11.19 -1.25 0.02
N ALA A 55 10.59 -1.91 1.00
CA ALA A 55 9.67 -3.01 0.78
C ALA A 55 8.26 -2.61 1.21
N THR A 56 7.25 -2.99 0.45
CA THR A 56 5.85 -2.92 0.88
C THR A 56 5.37 -4.32 1.23
N ILE A 57 4.58 -4.43 2.29
CA ILE A 57 3.81 -5.65 2.59
C ILE A 57 2.34 -5.24 2.62
N GLY A 58 1.59 -5.69 1.62
CA GLY A 58 0.17 -5.43 1.48
C GLY A 58 -0.63 -6.68 1.82
N SER A 59 -1.66 -6.53 2.67
CA SER A 59 -2.61 -7.59 2.98
C SER A 59 -3.97 -7.27 2.37
N VAL A 60 -4.68 -8.32 1.93
CA VAL A 60 -6.02 -8.21 1.37
C VAL A 60 -6.91 -9.26 2.00
N LEU A 61 -8.10 -8.85 2.41
CA LEU A 61 -9.15 -9.71 2.90
C LEU A 61 -10.42 -9.45 2.07
N VAL A 62 -10.93 -10.51 1.46
CA VAL A 62 -12.21 -10.52 0.76
C VAL A 62 -13.23 -11.26 1.63
N THR A 63 -14.32 -10.59 1.96
CA THR A 63 -15.43 -11.14 2.75
C THR A 63 -16.68 -11.19 1.90
N ASN A 64 -17.21 -12.38 1.66
CA ASN A 64 -18.55 -12.55 1.11
C ASN A 64 -19.57 -12.24 2.21
N VAL A 65 -20.25 -11.10 2.11
CA VAL A 65 -21.15 -10.60 3.17
C VAL A 65 -22.35 -11.54 3.37
N LYS A 66 -22.82 -12.16 2.29
CA LYS A 66 -24.00 -13.05 2.31
C LYS A 66 -23.70 -14.39 2.99
N THR A 67 -22.54 -14.98 2.70
CA THR A 67 -22.18 -16.30 3.24
C THR A 67 -21.32 -16.23 4.51
N GLY A 68 -20.74 -15.07 4.80
CA GLY A 68 -19.75 -14.89 5.87
C GLY A 68 -18.36 -15.46 5.53
N THR A 69 -18.17 -16.00 4.32
CA THR A 69 -16.89 -16.60 3.90
C THR A 69 -15.81 -15.52 3.78
N ARG A 70 -14.62 -15.83 4.28
CA ARG A 70 -13.45 -14.94 4.26
C ARG A 70 -12.29 -15.62 3.54
N ARG A 71 -11.62 -14.88 2.66
CA ARG A 71 -10.38 -15.27 1.98
C ARG A 71 -9.37 -14.15 2.17
N GLU A 72 -8.18 -14.50 2.62
CA GLU A 72 -7.12 -13.54 2.90
C GLU A 72 -5.81 -13.96 2.23
N GLY A 73 -4.97 -12.97 1.98
CA GLY A 73 -3.63 -13.17 1.49
C GLY A 73 -2.81 -11.91 1.68
N TRP A 74 -1.52 -12.00 1.39
CA TRP A 74 -0.63 -10.87 1.38
C TRP A 74 0.36 -10.98 0.23
N ASP A 75 0.94 -9.85 -0.14
CA ASP A 75 1.96 -9.74 -1.16
C ASP A 75 3.09 -8.83 -0.68
N LYS A 76 4.30 -9.05 -1.21
CA LYS A 76 5.46 -8.21 -0.93
C LYS A 76 6.05 -7.72 -2.24
N SER A 77 6.24 -6.40 -2.31
CA SER A 77 7.02 -5.77 -3.38
C SER A 77 8.22 -5.02 -2.80
N GLU A 78 9.27 -4.91 -3.59
CA GLU A 78 10.48 -4.14 -3.26
C GLU A 78 10.73 -3.09 -4.34
N VAL A 79 11.08 -1.89 -3.92
CA VAL A 79 11.43 -0.77 -4.79
C VAL A 79 12.88 -0.39 -4.54
N TYR A 80 13.66 -0.45 -5.61
CA TYR A 80 15.05 -0.05 -5.64
C TYR A 80 15.13 1.30 -6.34
N PHE A 81 15.76 2.27 -5.69
CA PHE A 81 16.00 3.58 -6.27
C PHE A 81 17.48 3.72 -6.61
N HIS A 82 17.76 4.44 -7.68
CA HIS A 82 19.04 5.11 -7.83
C HIS A 82 19.25 6.12 -6.70
N LYS A 83 20.47 6.65 -6.58
CA LYS A 83 20.76 7.71 -5.62
C LYS A 83 19.79 8.88 -5.80
N ILE A 84 19.03 9.20 -4.75
CA ILE A 84 18.07 10.29 -4.73
C ILE A 84 18.84 11.60 -4.44
N PRO A 85 18.86 12.57 -5.36
CA PRO A 85 19.55 13.84 -5.15
C PRO A 85 18.96 14.63 -3.97
N ASN A 86 19.81 15.34 -3.22
CA ASN A 86 19.35 16.14 -2.08
C ASN A 86 18.30 17.18 -2.49
N GLU A 87 18.44 17.81 -3.66
CA GLU A 87 17.44 18.73 -4.20
C GLU A 87 16.06 18.08 -4.36
N VAL A 88 16.00 16.83 -4.83
CA VAL A 88 14.75 16.07 -4.91
C VAL A 88 14.18 15.80 -3.51
N VAL A 89 15.03 15.42 -2.56
CA VAL A 89 14.60 15.19 -1.17
C VAL A 89 13.98 16.46 -0.56
N GLU A 90 14.64 17.61 -0.72
CA GLU A 90 14.12 18.88 -0.21
C GLU A 90 12.82 19.27 -0.92
N SER A 91 12.73 19.16 -2.24
CA SER A 91 11.49 19.46 -2.97
C SER A 91 10.31 18.60 -2.51
N LEU A 92 10.51 17.29 -2.30
CA LEU A 92 9.46 16.40 -1.81
C LEU A 92 8.98 16.76 -0.39
N ILE A 93 9.88 17.23 0.47
CA ILE A 93 9.57 17.69 1.83
C ILE A 93 8.82 19.01 1.79
N GLU A 94 9.26 19.96 0.95
CA GLU A 94 8.60 21.26 0.75
C GLU A 94 7.18 21.11 0.20
N GLU A 95 6.95 20.16 -0.72
CA GLU A 95 5.62 19.82 -1.24
C GLU A 95 4.70 19.21 -0.16
N GLY A 96 5.28 18.52 0.83
CA GLY A 96 4.56 18.01 2.00
C GLY A 96 3.81 16.68 1.81
N ASN A 97 3.67 16.17 0.58
CA ASN A 97 2.99 14.90 0.31
C ASN A 97 3.61 13.71 1.08
N VAL A 98 4.92 13.77 1.32
CA VAL A 98 5.68 12.75 2.06
C VAL A 98 5.17 12.50 3.47
N PHE A 99 4.51 13.49 4.11
CA PHE A 99 3.97 13.38 5.47
C PHE A 99 2.62 12.62 5.53
N TYR A 100 2.00 12.36 4.38
CA TYR A 100 0.71 11.66 4.32
C TYR A 100 0.82 10.20 3.91
N VAL A 101 2.03 9.73 3.56
CA VAL A 101 2.30 8.38 3.08
C VAL A 101 3.29 7.65 3.98
N ALA A 102 3.04 6.35 4.22
CA ALA A 102 3.91 5.54 5.07
C ALA A 102 5.32 5.47 4.46
N GLY A 103 6.34 5.58 5.31
CA GLY A 103 7.73 5.64 4.89
C GLY A 103 8.12 6.84 4.04
N GLY A 104 7.25 7.83 3.79
CA GLY A 104 7.54 8.88 2.82
C GLY A 104 7.80 8.33 1.40
N LEU A 105 7.33 7.11 1.12
CA LEU A 105 7.57 6.41 -0.14
C LEU A 105 6.53 6.85 -1.18
N LEU A 106 6.99 7.54 -2.22
CA LEU A 106 6.17 7.99 -3.34
C LEU A 106 6.79 7.42 -4.61
N VAL A 107 6.37 6.25 -5.10
CA VAL A 107 7.03 5.59 -6.24
C VAL A 107 6.62 6.21 -7.58
N GLU A 108 5.43 6.80 -7.62
CA GLU A 108 4.76 7.38 -8.79
C GLU A 108 5.00 8.89 -8.95
N HIS A 109 5.63 9.53 -7.97
CA HIS A 109 5.81 10.97 -7.99
C HIS A 109 6.75 11.38 -9.14
N PRO A 110 6.50 12.50 -9.84
CA PRO A 110 7.34 12.90 -10.98
C PRO A 110 8.82 13.08 -10.65
N LEU A 111 9.16 13.41 -9.39
CA LEU A 111 10.55 13.56 -8.95
C LEU A 111 11.24 12.24 -8.57
N THR A 112 10.48 11.20 -8.22
CA THR A 112 11.03 9.91 -7.73
C THR A 112 10.88 8.79 -8.75
N SER A 113 9.81 8.79 -9.56
CA SER A 113 9.56 7.78 -10.58
C SER A 113 10.70 7.64 -11.60
N PRO A 114 11.40 8.72 -12.06
CA PRO A 114 12.57 8.56 -12.93
C PRO A 114 13.80 7.98 -12.22
N LEU A 115 13.77 7.95 -10.88
CA LEU A 115 14.84 7.43 -10.04
C LEU A 115 14.61 5.98 -9.62
N VAL A 116 13.47 5.37 -9.99
CA VAL A 116 13.21 3.95 -9.74
C VAL A 116 14.12 3.12 -10.65
N GLU A 117 15.04 2.38 -10.04
CA GLU A 117 15.97 1.48 -10.73
C GLU A 117 15.29 0.17 -11.09
N ALA A 118 14.58 -0.43 -10.13
CA ALA A 118 13.92 -1.70 -10.31
C ALA A 118 12.76 -1.87 -9.32
N ILE A 119 11.78 -2.67 -9.71
CA ILE A 119 10.72 -3.17 -8.83
C ILE A 119 10.75 -4.69 -8.89
N VAL A 120 10.87 -5.33 -7.73
CA VAL A 120 10.68 -6.77 -7.56
C VAL A 120 9.29 -6.99 -6.99
N GLY A 121 8.43 -7.68 -7.74
CA GLY A 121 6.98 -7.71 -7.47
C GLY A 121 6.22 -6.86 -8.50
N THR A 122 5.10 -6.26 -8.10
CA THR A 122 4.31 -5.39 -8.99
C THR A 122 4.13 -3.98 -8.45
N ILE A 123 3.94 -3.03 -9.36
CA ILE A 123 3.73 -1.62 -9.03
C ILE A 123 2.42 -1.41 -8.25
N ASP A 124 1.36 -2.14 -8.58
CA ASP A 124 0.07 -2.04 -7.89
C ASP A 124 0.16 -2.49 -6.42
N SER A 125 0.99 -3.50 -6.14
CA SER A 125 1.33 -3.91 -4.77
C SER A 125 2.19 -2.90 -4.03
N VAL A 126 2.99 -2.07 -4.72
CA VAL A 126 3.69 -0.94 -4.08
C VAL A 126 2.69 0.18 -3.77
N MET A 127 1.75 0.41 -4.69
CA MET A 127 0.75 1.47 -4.62
C MET A 127 -0.43 1.18 -3.68
N GLY A 128 -0.44 0.04 -2.97
CA GLY A 128 -1.42 -0.23 -1.92
C GLY A 128 -2.39 -1.38 -2.15
N LEU A 129 -2.46 -1.97 -3.36
CA LEU A 129 -3.37 -3.08 -3.61
C LEU A 129 -2.82 -4.09 -4.63
N PRO A 130 -2.42 -5.30 -4.20
CA PRO A 130 -1.94 -6.35 -5.09
C PRO A 130 -3.11 -6.91 -5.92
N LYS A 131 -3.27 -6.43 -7.16
CA LYS A 131 -4.44 -6.71 -8.02
C LYS A 131 -4.57 -8.18 -8.36
N ALA A 132 -3.47 -8.85 -8.69
CA ALA A 132 -3.48 -10.28 -9.04
C ALA A 132 -3.95 -11.15 -7.84
N LEU A 133 -3.40 -10.88 -6.65
CA LEU A 133 -3.85 -11.52 -5.41
C LEU A 133 -5.31 -11.20 -5.11
N THR A 134 -5.70 -9.93 -5.22
CA THR A 134 -7.07 -9.48 -4.96
C THR A 134 -8.06 -10.17 -5.90
N GLU A 135 -7.75 -10.28 -7.19
CA GLU A 135 -8.56 -10.97 -8.18
C GLU A 135 -8.73 -12.46 -7.83
N GLN A 136 -7.64 -13.12 -7.42
CA GLN A 136 -7.68 -14.52 -7.00
C GLN A 136 -8.58 -14.70 -5.76
N LEU A 137 -8.42 -13.85 -4.74
CA LEU A 137 -9.25 -13.91 -3.52
C LEU A 137 -10.72 -13.62 -3.80
N ILE A 138 -11.04 -12.75 -4.77
CA ILE A 138 -12.40 -12.52 -5.24
C ILE A 138 -12.99 -13.81 -5.83
N LYS A 139 -12.27 -14.46 -6.75
CA LYS A 139 -12.71 -15.72 -7.36
C LYS A 139 -12.93 -16.81 -6.30
N ASP A 140 -12.03 -16.93 -5.34
CA ASP A 140 -12.10 -17.94 -4.28
C ASP A 140 -13.20 -17.67 -3.25
N SER A 141 -13.65 -16.42 -3.11
CA SER A 141 -14.76 -16.03 -2.22
C SER A 141 -16.15 -16.21 -2.83
N LEU A 142 -16.21 -16.44 -4.15
CA LEU A 142 -17.44 -16.70 -4.90
C LEU A 142 -17.71 -18.20 -5.10
N GLN A 143 -16.72 -19.05 -4.86
CA GLN A 143 -16.89 -20.50 -4.88
C GLN A 143 -17.67 -20.93 -3.62
N GLU A 144 -18.70 -21.75 -3.79
CA GLU A 144 -19.33 -22.45 -2.67
C GLU A 144 -18.31 -23.42 -2.04
N PRO A 145 -18.31 -23.59 -0.70
CA PRO A 145 -17.45 -24.56 -0.03
C PRO A 145 -17.72 -26.01 -0.46
#